data_AF-A0A7M3XNU0-F1
#
_entry.id   AF-A0A7M3XNU0-F1
#
_cell.length_a   1.000
_cell.length_b   1.000
_cell.length_c   1.000
_cell.angle_alpha   90.00
_cell.angle_beta   90.00
_cell.angle_gamma   90.00
#
_symmetry.space_group_name_H-M   'P 1'
#
loop_
_entity.id
_entity.type
_entity.pdbx_description
1 polymer ?
#
loop_
_entity_poly.entity_id
_entity_poly.type
_entity_poly.pdbx_seq_one_letter_code
_entity_poly.pdbx_strand_id
1 'polypeptide(L)'
;TSLEEGVHLEPCLSEHPSLTDRDGEQVLCGSILIVMEETEECIISGESSFCMLDVSEAFTVPGRICPDSGVYPEEVNCRHNVEYIQNTSTDDSMLEEDQGYSEGFFTPSVVIGIILLVSFVALLRKTAFGSLIRDKE
;
A
#
# COMPACT_ATOMS: atom_id res chain seq x y z
N THR A 1 7.91 -14.03 7.10
CA THR A 1 7.91 -13.51 5.73
C THR A 1 7.97 -14.68 4.77
N SER A 2 6.79 -15.24 4.49
CA SER A 2 6.54 -16.17 3.39
C SER A 2 6.11 -15.39 2.15
N LEU A 3 6.10 -16.01 0.96
CA LEU A 3 5.62 -15.33 -0.26
C LEU A 3 4.16 -14.86 -0.14
N GLU A 4 3.34 -15.57 0.63
CA GLU A 4 1.93 -15.24 0.91
C GLU A 4 1.79 -13.99 1.80
N GLU A 5 2.80 -13.71 2.61
CA GLU A 5 2.90 -12.53 3.47
C GLU A 5 3.41 -11.30 2.69
N GLY A 6 3.88 -11.51 1.45
CA GLY A 6 4.45 -10.48 0.60
C GLY A 6 5.93 -10.20 0.90
N VAL A 7 6.54 -9.34 0.09
CA VAL A 7 7.94 -8.91 0.30
C VAL A 7 7.99 -7.97 1.50
N HIS A 8 8.73 -8.34 2.53
CA HIS A 8 9.01 -7.44 3.64
C HIS A 8 9.83 -6.24 3.15
N LEU A 9 9.20 -5.07 3.16
CA LEU A 9 9.83 -3.79 2.85
C LEU A 9 10.22 -3.08 4.15
N GLU A 10 11.47 -2.64 4.22
CA GLU A 10 12.02 -1.91 5.38
C GLU A 10 12.70 -0.61 4.92
N PRO A 11 12.89 0.40 5.78
CA PRO A 11 13.64 1.59 5.41
C PRO A 11 15.00 1.22 4.81
N CYS A 12 15.29 1.73 3.62
CA CYS A 12 16.57 1.50 2.97
C CYS A 12 17.69 2.12 3.82
N LEU A 13 18.53 1.28 4.41
CA LEU A 13 19.78 1.71 5.07
C LEU A 13 21.01 1.51 4.17
N SER A 14 20.82 1.07 2.92
CA SER A 14 21.90 0.81 1.98
C SER A 14 22.40 2.12 1.36
N GLU A 15 23.72 2.26 1.18
CA GLU A 15 24.36 3.36 0.46
C GLU A 15 24.49 3.06 -1.05
N HIS A 16 23.62 2.21 -1.60
CA HIS A 16 23.73 1.76 -2.99
C HIS A 16 23.67 2.97 -3.96
N PRO A 17 24.59 3.09 -4.93
CA PRO A 17 24.74 4.30 -5.76
C PRO A 17 23.55 4.60 -6.68
N SER A 18 22.61 3.67 -6.82
CA SER A 18 21.36 3.87 -7.57
C SER A 18 20.25 4.50 -6.72
N LEU A 19 20.45 4.63 -5.40
CA LEU A 19 19.49 5.27 -4.50
C LEU A 19 19.68 6.78 -4.57
N THR A 20 18.58 7.50 -4.68
CA THR A 20 18.56 8.97 -4.75
C THR A 20 17.64 9.50 -3.67
N ASP A 21 18.13 10.43 -2.87
CA ASP A 21 17.28 11.15 -1.92
C ASP A 21 16.27 12.00 -2.69
N ARG A 22 15.00 11.90 -2.28
CA ARG A 22 13.88 12.62 -2.90
C ARG A 22 13.10 13.34 -1.81
N ASP A 23 12.92 14.65 -1.99
CA ASP A 23 12.29 15.49 -0.98
C ASP A 23 10.87 15.03 -0.66
N GLY A 24 10.60 14.81 0.63
CA GLY A 24 9.29 14.36 1.08
C GLY A 24 8.98 12.90 0.75
N GLU A 25 9.94 12.09 0.32
CA GLU A 25 9.76 10.64 0.10
C GLU A 25 10.69 9.83 1.03
N GLN A 26 10.20 8.69 1.55
CA GLN A 26 11.01 7.66 2.19
C GLN A 26 11.27 6.53 1.20
N VAL A 27 12.48 6.00 1.26
CA VAL A 27 12.89 4.86 0.45
C VAL A 27 12.74 3.58 1.26
N LEU A 28 12.01 2.61 0.71
CA LEU A 28 11.85 1.26 1.25
C LEU A 28 12.57 0.25 0.36
N CYS A 29 13.23 -0.71 1.00
CA CYS A 29 14.03 -1.74 0.36
C CYS A 29 13.47 -3.11 0.73
N GLY A 30 13.44 -4.00 -0.25
CA GLY A 30 13.14 -5.41 -0.07
C GLY A 30 14.08 -6.27 -0.88
N SER A 31 14.23 -7.52 -0.49
CA SER A 31 15.03 -8.47 -1.25
C SER A 31 14.40 -9.85 -1.24
N ILE A 32 14.64 -10.61 -2.30
CA ILE A 32 14.18 -11.99 -2.44
C ILE A 32 15.32 -12.86 -2.96
N LEU A 33 15.53 -13.99 -2.29
CA LEU A 33 16.37 -15.08 -2.75
C LEU A 33 15.49 -16.08 -3.47
N ILE A 34 15.88 -16.43 -4.69
CA ILE A 34 15.17 -17.38 -5.55
C ILE A 34 16.15 -18.51 -5.84
N VAL A 35 15.80 -19.72 -5.43
CA VAL A 35 16.56 -20.93 -5.73
C VAL A 35 15.98 -21.53 -7.01
N MET A 36 16.80 -21.59 -8.05
CA MET A 36 16.46 -22.14 -9.36
C MET A 36 16.97 -23.57 -9.46
N GLU A 37 16.18 -24.44 -10.07
CA GLU A 37 16.56 -25.83 -10.32
C GLU A 37 16.33 -26.17 -11.80
N GLU A 38 17.23 -26.97 -12.38
CA GLU A 38 17.10 -27.43 -13.75
C GLU A 38 15.95 -28.43 -13.88
N THR A 39 15.11 -28.23 -14.89
CA THR A 39 14.08 -29.20 -15.27
C THR A 39 14.64 -30.25 -16.22
N GLU A 40 13.86 -31.31 -16.49
CA GLU A 40 14.24 -32.34 -17.47
C GLU A 40 14.24 -31.82 -18.93
N GLU A 41 13.69 -30.63 -19.18
CA GLU A 41 13.61 -30.02 -20.50
C GLU A 41 14.89 -29.23 -20.84
N CYS A 42 15.91 -29.96 -21.30
CA CYS A 42 17.20 -29.40 -21.70
C CYS A 42 17.49 -29.58 -23.20
N ILE A 43 17.98 -28.51 -23.83
CA ILE A 43 18.53 -28.55 -25.19
C ILE A 43 20.04 -28.72 -25.08
N ILE A 44 20.56 -29.82 -25.63
CA ILE A 44 22.01 -30.07 -25.70
C ILE A 44 22.53 -29.56 -27.05
N SER A 45 23.50 -28.64 -27.02
CA SER A 45 24.17 -28.12 -28.21
C SER A 45 25.68 -28.18 -28.03
N GLY A 46 26.31 -29.18 -28.65
CA GLY A 46 27.76 -29.44 -28.52
C GLY A 46 28.16 -29.76 -27.08
N GLU A 47 29.03 -28.94 -26.50
CA GLU A 47 29.50 -29.05 -25.10
C GLU A 47 28.64 -28.27 -24.09
N SER A 48 27.58 -27.59 -24.55
CA SER A 48 26.70 -26.78 -23.70
C SER A 48 25.29 -27.36 -23.58
N SER A 49 24.70 -27.25 -22.39
CA SER A 49 23.29 -27.53 -22.13
C SER A 49 22.54 -26.25 -21.79
N PHE A 50 21.32 -26.11 -22.32
CA PHE A 50 20.40 -25.03 -22.01
C PHE A 50 19.12 -25.64 -21.47
N CYS A 51 18.95 -25.62 -20.15
CA CYS A 51 17.80 -26.18 -19.46
C CYS A 51 16.77 -25.11 -19.16
N MET A 52 15.49 -25.47 -19.23
CA MET A 52 14.44 -24.68 -18.58
C MET A 52 14.64 -24.79 -17.06
N LEU A 53 14.52 -23.67 -16.37
CA LEU A 53 14.70 -23.58 -14.92
C LEU A 53 13.36 -23.36 -14.24
N ASP A 54 13.10 -24.11 -13.18
CA ASP A 54 11.97 -23.92 -12.29
C ASP A 54 12.41 -23.26 -10.98
N VAL A 55 11.46 -22.59 -10.31
CA VAL A 55 11.68 -22.04 -8.97
C VAL A 55 11.46 -23.15 -7.96
N SER A 56 12.55 -23.62 -7.35
CA SER A 56 12.53 -24.63 -6.29
C SER A 56 12.04 -24.01 -4.98
N GLU A 57 12.63 -22.88 -4.60
CA GLU A 57 12.26 -22.17 -3.38
C GLU A 57 12.45 -20.65 -3.52
N ALA A 58 11.67 -19.87 -2.77
CA ALA A 58 11.78 -18.43 -2.75
C ALA A 58 11.61 -17.88 -1.34
N PHE A 59 12.54 -17.02 -0.93
CA PHE A 59 12.58 -16.42 0.40
C PHE A 59 12.71 -14.91 0.31
N THR A 60 11.78 -14.21 0.94
CA THR A 60 11.92 -12.77 1.20
C THR A 60 12.96 -12.56 2.31
N VAL A 61 13.91 -11.67 2.08
CA VAL A 61 15.01 -11.34 3.01
C VAL A 61 15.11 -9.82 3.17
N PRO A 62 15.74 -9.34 4.27
CA PRO A 62 16.02 -7.93 4.46
C PRO A 62 16.72 -7.31 3.24
N GLY A 63 16.39 -6.08 2.90
CA GLY A 63 16.82 -5.38 1.69
C GLY A 63 18.33 -5.29 1.53
N ARG A 64 19.07 -5.28 2.63
CA ARG A 64 20.54 -5.24 2.64
C ARG A 64 21.21 -6.55 2.21
N ILE A 65 20.50 -7.68 2.24
CA ILE A 65 21.12 -9.00 2.03
C ILE A 65 21.69 -9.14 0.62
N CYS A 66 20.91 -8.83 -0.43
CA CYS A 66 21.42 -8.91 -1.80
C CYS A 66 22.63 -8.00 -2.09
N PRO A 67 22.61 -6.69 -1.73
CA PRO A 67 23.74 -5.81 -2.01
C PRO A 67 24.99 -6.11 -1.16
N ASP A 68 24.83 -6.60 0.08
CA ASP A 68 25.96 -6.78 1.01
C ASP A 68 26.65 -8.14 0.88
N SER A 69 25.92 -9.19 0.47
CA SER A 69 26.44 -10.58 0.54
C SER A 69 27.30 -11.00 -0.65
N GLY A 70 27.26 -10.25 -1.76
CA GLY A 70 28.22 -10.24 -2.88
C GLY A 70 28.36 -11.51 -3.74
N VAL A 71 28.19 -12.72 -3.18
CA VAL A 71 28.35 -13.99 -3.90
C VAL A 71 27.34 -14.99 -3.39
N TYR A 72 26.51 -15.48 -4.30
CA TYR A 72 25.56 -16.56 -4.07
C TYR A 72 25.99 -17.78 -4.89
N PRO A 73 25.60 -19.01 -4.49
CA PRO A 73 25.71 -20.19 -5.35
C PRO A 73 25.04 -19.95 -6.72
N GLU A 74 25.48 -20.66 -7.75
CA GLU A 74 24.98 -20.45 -9.13
C GLU A 74 23.47 -20.67 -9.24
N GLU A 75 22.94 -21.60 -8.44
CA GLU A 75 21.52 -21.93 -8.32
C GLU A 75 20.70 -20.87 -7.57
N VAL A 76 21.33 -19.90 -6.89
CA VAL A 76 20.64 -18.89 -6.10
C VAL A 76 20.74 -17.51 -6.76
N ASN A 77 19.57 -16.93 -7.06
CA ASN A 77 19.46 -15.58 -7.56
C ASN A 77 18.92 -14.63 -6.48
N CYS A 78 19.68 -13.60 -6.14
CA CYS A 78 19.21 -12.56 -5.23
C CYS A 78 18.71 -11.34 -6.02
N ARG A 79 17.44 -10.98 -5.81
CA ARG A 79 16.82 -9.79 -6.42
C ARG A 79 16.55 -8.76 -5.35
N HIS A 80 17.11 -7.56 -5.54
CA HIS A 80 16.87 -6.40 -4.72
C HIS A 80 15.86 -5.48 -5.39
N ASN A 81 14.91 -4.94 -4.64
CA ASN A 81 13.96 -3.95 -5.13
C ASN A 81 13.84 -2.76 -4.17
N VAL A 82 13.52 -1.61 -4.74
CA VAL A 82 13.48 -0.31 -4.07
C VAL A 82 12.17 0.37 -4.42
N GLU A 83 11.48 0.90 -3.42
CA GLU A 83 10.23 1.65 -3.58
C GLU A 83 10.35 3.02 -2.90
N TYR A 84 9.88 4.06 -3.58
CA TYR A 84 9.81 5.41 -3.02
C TYR A 84 8.37 5.69 -2.62
N ILE A 85 8.16 6.00 -1.35
CA ILE A 85 6.84 6.30 -0.78
C ILE A 85 6.83 7.73 -0.25
N GLN A 86 5.69 8.41 -0.32
CA GLN A 86 5.57 9.75 0.27
C GLN A 86 5.74 9.67 1.80
N ASN A 87 6.60 10.50 2.36
CA ASN A 87 6.71 10.71 3.80
C ASN A 87 5.48 11.45 4.31
N THR A 88 4.50 10.68 4.77
CA THR A 88 3.33 11.23 5.48
C THR A 88 3.70 11.80 6.85
N SER A 89 4.94 11.59 7.32
CA SER A 89 5.46 12.19 8.57
C SER A 89 5.69 13.69 8.49
N THR A 90 5.64 14.30 7.29
CA THR A 90 5.84 15.74 7.10
C THR A 90 4.54 16.53 6.93
N ASP A 91 3.40 15.84 6.77
CA ASP A 91 2.09 16.49 6.56
C ASP A 91 1.34 16.84 7.86
N ASP A 92 1.96 16.70 9.03
CA ASP A 92 1.38 17.18 10.30
C ASP A 92 1.80 18.60 10.69
N SER A 93 2.59 19.29 9.85
CA SER A 93 3.07 20.65 10.16
C SER A 93 2.41 21.78 9.36
N MET A 94 1.48 21.48 8.44
CA MET A 94 0.76 22.51 7.66
C MET A 94 -0.75 22.28 7.52
N LEU A 95 -1.41 21.71 8.54
CA LEU A 95 -2.85 21.86 8.72
C LEU A 95 -3.13 22.38 10.14
N GLU A 96 -3.10 23.71 10.29
CA GLU A 96 -4.01 24.34 11.25
C GLU A 96 -5.44 24.06 10.78
N GLU A 97 -6.31 23.72 11.74
CA GLU A 97 -7.70 23.25 11.62
C GLU A 97 -7.80 21.78 11.15
N ASP A 98 -8.16 20.81 11.99
CA ASP A 98 -9.32 20.81 12.87
C ASP A 98 -9.11 19.83 14.03
N GLN A 99 -9.66 20.17 15.17
CA GLN A 99 -9.54 19.40 16.40
C GLN A 99 -10.16 18.02 16.22
N GLY A 100 -9.41 16.98 16.59
CA GLY A 100 -9.87 15.61 16.47
C GLY A 100 -11.10 15.29 17.32
N TYR A 101 -11.92 14.35 16.86
CA TYR A 101 -12.52 13.35 17.74
C TYR A 101 -13.14 12.19 16.96
N SER A 102 -12.71 10.98 17.34
CA SER A 102 -13.44 9.69 17.38
C SER A 102 -14.38 9.30 16.23
N GLU A 103 -14.12 8.12 15.68
CA GLU A 103 -15.10 7.30 14.96
C GLU A 103 -16.44 7.22 15.72
N GLY A 104 -17.38 8.07 15.32
CA GLY A 104 -18.73 8.12 15.84
C GLY A 104 -19.65 8.56 14.71
N PHE A 105 -20.87 8.04 14.70
CA PHE A 105 -21.91 8.26 13.69
C PHE A 105 -22.40 9.73 13.58
N PHE A 106 -21.71 10.69 14.22
CA PHE A 106 -22.10 12.09 14.33
C PHE A 106 -20.96 13.01 13.87
N THR A 107 -20.56 12.89 12.61
CA THR A 107 -19.75 13.95 11.99
C THR A 107 -20.59 15.22 11.82
N PRO A 108 -19.98 16.43 11.85
CA PRO A 108 -20.72 17.69 11.72
C PRO A 108 -21.56 17.75 10.43
N SER A 109 -21.04 17.16 9.35
CA SER A 109 -21.75 17.00 8.07
C SER A 109 -22.99 16.11 8.17
N VAL A 110 -22.94 15.01 8.93
CA VAL A 110 -24.11 14.14 9.18
C VAL A 110 -25.14 14.85 10.05
N VAL A 111 -24.72 15.57 11.09
CA VAL A 111 -25.62 16.32 11.98
C VAL A 111 -26.38 17.40 11.21
N ILE A 112 -25.68 18.17 10.36
CA ILE A 112 -26.31 19.18 9.49
C ILE A 112 -27.33 18.52 8.55
N GLY A 113 -26.98 17.38 7.96
CA GLY A 113 -27.89 16.60 7.11
C GLY A 113 -29.17 16.16 7.83
N ILE A 114 -29.06 15.69 9.08
CA ILE A 114 -30.20 15.29 9.90
C ILE A 114 -31.09 16.48 10.24
N ILE A 115 -30.52 17.63 10.60
CA ILE A 115 -31.29 18.86 10.92
C ILE A 115 -32.09 19.33 9.70
N LEU A 116 -31.49 19.32 8.51
CA LEU A 116 -32.17 19.69 7.28
C LEU A 116 -33.29 18.72 6.93
N LEU A 117 -33.07 17.40 7.09
CA LEU A 117 -34.10 16.39 6.86
C LEU A 117 -35.29 16.52 7.83
N VAL A 118 -35.03 16.71 9.13
CA VAL A 118 -36.09 16.89 10.12
C VAL A 118 -36.87 18.18 9.85
N SER A 119 -36.18 19.27 9.49
CA SER A 119 -36.81 20.54 9.12
C SER A 119 -37.68 20.40 7.87
N PHE A 120 -37.20 19.67 6.86
CA PHE A 120 -37.95 19.42 5.63
C PHE A 120 -39.21 18.58 5.89
N VAL A 121 -39.11 17.52 6.69
CA VAL A 121 -40.27 16.70 7.08
C VAL A 121 -41.27 17.51 7.91
N ALA A 122 -40.81 18.38 8.81
CA ALA A 122 -41.66 19.27 9.58
C ALA A 122 -42.40 20.28 8.67
N LEU A 123 -41.73 20.82 7.65
CA LEU A 123 -42.35 21.70 6.66
C LEU A 123 -43.40 20.96 5.82
N LEU A 124 -43.11 19.75 5.35
CA LEU A 124 -44.08 18.92 4.63
C LEU A 124 -45.32 18.60 5.47
N ARG A 125 -45.14 18.27 6.76
CA ARG A 125 -46.29 18.08 7.66
C ARG A 125 -47.05 19.38 7.88
N LYS A 126 -46.37 20.51 8.06
CA LYS A 126 -47.01 21.81 8.27
C LYS A 126 -47.81 22.29 7.05
N THR A 127 -47.33 22.03 5.83
CA THR A 127 -48.05 22.37 4.60
C THR A 127 -49.18 21.40 4.31
N ALA A 128 -49.00 20.09 4.56
CA ALA A 128 -50.05 19.09 4.41
C ALA A 128 -51.24 19.32 5.38
N PHE A 129 -50.98 19.70 6.63
CA PHE A 129 -52.04 20.05 7.59
C PHE A 129 -52.57 21.48 7.40
N GLY A 130 -51.74 22.44 6.98
CA GLY A 130 -52.16 23.82 6.70
C GLY A 130 -53.07 23.94 5.49
N SER A 131 -52.92 23.08 4.49
CA SER A 131 -53.80 23.05 3.31
C SER A 131 -55.14 22.37 3.55
N LEU A 132 -55.31 21.61 4.64
CA LEU A 132 -56.59 20.96 4.99
C LEU A 132 -57.46 21.81 5.93
N ILE A 133 -56.92 22.85 6.56
CA ILE A 133 -57.67 23.73 7.47
C ILE A 133 -58.17 24.99 6.74
N ARG A 134 -57.59 25.36 5.60
CA ARG A 134 -58.01 26.52 4.79
C ARG A 134 -59.06 26.16 3.74
N ASP A 135 -60.06 25.37 4.10
CA ASP A 135 -61.28 25.14 3.31
C ASP A 135 -62.55 25.18 4.20
N LYS A 136 -62.46 25.81 5.37
CA LYS A 136 -63.63 25.99 6.24
C LYS A 136 -63.61 27.33 6.99
N GLU A 137 -63.71 28.41 6.23
CA GLU A 137 -64.43 29.64 6.61
C GLU A 137 -64.75 30.47 5.38
#